data_AF-A0A970THT4-F1
#
_entry.id   AF-A0A970THT4-F1
#
_cell.length_a   1.000
_cell.length_b   1.000
_cell.length_c   1.000
_cell.angle_alpha   90.00
_cell.angle_beta   90.00
_cell.angle_gamma   90.00
#
_symmetry.space_group_name_H-M   'P 1'
#
loop_
_entity.id
_entity.type
_entity.pdbx_description
1 polymer ?
#
loop_
_entity_poly.entity_id
_entity_poly.type
_entity_poly.pdbx_seq_one_letter_code
_entity_poly.pdbx_strand_id
1 'polypeptide(L)'
;MQDIRLSAHKHASQAYSANLPAVVLQLLFQIFLRLIALSPMILAVVTGRFFQVRREHAVAVALLASLPLYVLIVLPFRFHFFAKLARYLGYERDDRAANYLTWLSASLYRLLRALPFLLPLFAYAVLFYYNLRVVDFPSAMLSIEKVGAVFGGSYPVGIGVILLAALLVFLLALYGWRRYRAFEHQPVIELGIPVSWRHTGQLHQARRPRFAHVSRVNALLCLPGIVAMAGVLALFFGQSWMGNLMMDFFSIVERLLNLDFPETVFYQLLIVLIVFYLPLLPLRKLAASAVSNEA
;
A
#
# COMPACT_ATOMS: atom_id res chain seq x y z
N MET A 1 -20.22 28.10 -26.07
CA MET A 1 -19.56 26.80 -26.35
C MET A 1 -19.34 26.08 -25.03
N GLN A 2 -20.10 25.03 -24.76
CA GLN A 2 -19.82 24.16 -23.61
C GLN A 2 -18.58 23.33 -23.98
N ASP A 3 -17.44 23.61 -23.35
CA ASP A 3 -16.28 22.72 -23.41
C ASP A 3 -16.76 21.32 -23.01
N ILE A 4 -16.72 20.38 -23.95
CA ILE A 4 -16.95 18.97 -23.67
C ILE A 4 -15.75 18.52 -22.83
N ARG A 5 -15.83 18.74 -21.51
CA ARG A 5 -14.81 18.29 -20.55
C ARG A 5 -14.71 16.78 -20.69
N LEU A 6 -13.64 16.32 -21.35
CA LEU A 6 -13.31 14.91 -21.51
C LEU A 6 -13.30 14.24 -20.12
N SER A 7 -13.76 13.00 -20.02
CA SER A 7 -13.66 12.27 -18.76
C SER A 7 -12.19 12.09 -18.36
N ALA A 8 -11.90 12.15 -17.06
CA ALA A 8 -10.51 12.08 -16.55
C ALA A 8 -9.74 10.85 -17.05
N HIS A 9 -10.43 9.71 -17.24
CA HIS A 9 -9.85 8.50 -17.82
C HIS A 9 -9.57 8.61 -19.33
N LYS A 10 -10.40 9.35 -20.08
CA LYS A 10 -10.17 9.60 -21.51
C LYS A 10 -8.97 10.53 -21.71
N HIS A 11 -8.88 11.59 -20.91
CA HIS A 11 -7.71 12.47 -20.91
C HIS A 11 -6.43 11.73 -20.49
N ALA A 12 -6.51 10.90 -19.45
CA ALA A 12 -5.41 10.04 -19.01
C ALA A 12 -4.97 9.03 -20.09
N SER A 13 -5.92 8.44 -20.83
CA SER A 13 -5.62 7.50 -21.92
C SER A 13 -4.88 8.18 -23.06
N GLN A 14 -5.33 9.39 -23.47
CA GLN A 14 -4.66 10.18 -24.50
C GLN A 14 -3.23 10.57 -24.10
N ALA A 15 -3.04 11.05 -22.87
CA ALA A 15 -1.72 11.38 -22.35
C ALA A 15 -0.81 10.14 -22.22
N TYR A 16 -1.39 8.99 -21.85
CA TYR A 16 -0.68 7.72 -21.78
C TYR A 16 -0.22 7.24 -23.15
N SER A 17 -1.08 7.25 -24.17
CA SER A 17 -0.70 6.84 -25.52
C SER A 17 0.32 7.77 -26.15
N ALA A 18 0.23 9.08 -25.89
CA ALA A 18 1.18 10.06 -26.41
C ALA A 18 2.57 9.96 -25.75
N ASN A 19 2.64 9.55 -24.48
CA ASN A 19 3.88 9.52 -23.69
C ASN A 19 4.24 8.11 -23.18
N LEU A 20 3.83 7.05 -23.90
CA LEU A 20 3.92 5.67 -23.43
C LEU A 20 5.32 5.28 -22.95
N PRO A 21 6.41 5.51 -23.71
CA PRO A 21 7.76 5.13 -23.28
C PRO A 21 8.17 5.83 -21.97
N ALA A 22 7.85 7.13 -21.87
CA ALA A 22 8.22 7.94 -20.71
C ALA A 22 7.43 7.54 -19.45
N VAL A 23 6.15 7.17 -19.61
CA VAL A 23 5.31 6.68 -18.51
C VAL A 23 5.75 5.29 -18.04
N VAL A 24 6.09 4.40 -18.97
CA VAL A 24 6.63 3.06 -18.65
C VAL A 24 7.97 3.18 -17.93
N LEU A 25 8.89 4.00 -18.42
CA LEU A 25 10.18 4.25 -17.76
C LEU A 25 10.00 4.78 -16.33
N GLN A 26 9.06 5.71 -16.15
CA GLN A 26 8.75 6.27 -14.83
C GLN A 26 8.15 5.21 -13.88
N LEU A 27 7.38 4.26 -14.40
CA LEU A 27 6.86 3.13 -13.63
C LEU A 27 7.98 2.16 -13.24
N LEU A 28 8.89 1.82 -14.16
CA LEU A 28 10.05 0.98 -13.88
C LEU A 28 10.95 1.63 -12.83
N PHE A 29 11.20 2.94 -12.93
CA PHE A 29 11.94 3.70 -11.94
C PHE A 29 11.29 3.64 -10.55
N GLN A 30 9.96 3.76 -10.47
CA GLN A 30 9.23 3.60 -9.20
C GLN A 30 9.34 2.19 -8.61
N ILE A 31 9.34 1.15 -9.46
CA ILE A 31 9.55 -0.23 -9.01
C ILE A 31 10.98 -0.38 -8.48
N PHE A 32 11.97 0.11 -9.22
CA PHE A 32 13.37 0.08 -8.81
C PHE A 32 13.61 0.75 -7.45
N LEU A 33 13.04 1.95 -7.23
CA LEU A 33 13.14 2.62 -5.93
C LEU A 33 12.52 1.82 -4.79
N ARG A 34 11.43 1.10 -5.05
CA ARG A 34 10.81 0.22 -4.05
C ARG A 34 11.64 -1.03 -3.81
N LEU A 35 12.26 -1.59 -4.83
CA LEU A 35 13.19 -2.72 -4.67
C LEU A 35 14.40 -2.33 -3.83
N ILE A 36 14.97 -1.13 -4.04
CA ILE A 36 16.04 -0.61 -3.18
C ILE A 36 15.54 -0.44 -1.75
N ALA A 37 14.41 0.23 -1.55
CA ALA A 37 13.88 0.48 -0.21
C ALA A 37 13.49 -0.80 0.55
N LEU A 38 13.01 -1.82 -0.16
CA LEU A 38 12.63 -3.13 0.39
C LEU A 38 13.77 -4.16 0.32
N SER A 39 14.97 -3.76 -0.13
CA SER A 39 16.10 -4.67 -0.26
C SER A 39 16.48 -5.39 1.05
N PRO A 40 16.43 -4.77 2.25
CA PRO A 40 16.69 -5.52 3.48
C PRO A 40 15.73 -6.69 3.66
N MET A 41 14.44 -6.46 3.42
CA MET A 41 13.41 -7.49 3.51
C MET A 41 13.57 -8.57 2.45
N ILE A 42 13.84 -8.19 1.19
CA ILE A 42 14.07 -9.14 0.10
C ILE A 42 15.27 -10.05 0.42
N LEU A 43 16.37 -9.48 0.91
CA LEU A 43 17.56 -10.24 1.32
C LEU A 43 17.23 -11.19 2.48
N ALA A 44 16.46 -10.74 3.47
CA ALA A 44 16.06 -11.57 4.59
C ALA A 44 15.17 -12.75 4.17
N VAL A 45 14.25 -12.54 3.23
CA VAL A 45 13.40 -13.60 2.68
C VAL A 45 14.22 -14.62 1.88
N VAL A 46 15.13 -14.17 1.02
CA VAL A 46 15.93 -15.07 0.15
C VAL A 46 16.99 -15.83 0.93
N THR A 47 17.67 -15.18 1.88
CA THR A 47 18.79 -15.80 2.61
C THR A 47 18.38 -16.44 3.93
N GLY A 48 17.15 -16.19 4.39
CA GLY A 48 16.67 -16.58 5.72
C GLY A 48 17.45 -15.93 6.88
N ARG A 49 18.26 -14.89 6.60
CA ARG A 49 19.14 -14.23 7.56
C ARG A 49 19.12 -12.73 7.38
N PHE A 50 19.21 -12.01 8.49
CA PHE A 50 19.37 -10.55 8.49
C PHE A 50 20.33 -10.16 9.61
N PHE A 51 21.57 -9.80 9.23
CA PHE A 51 22.68 -9.59 10.17
C PHE A 51 22.84 -10.76 11.17
N GLN A 52 22.99 -10.47 12.46
CA GLN A 52 23.12 -11.46 13.55
C GLN A 52 21.79 -11.76 14.26
N VAL A 53 20.66 -11.34 13.67
CA VAL A 53 19.34 -11.63 14.24
C VAL A 53 19.03 -13.12 14.08
N ARG A 54 18.39 -13.72 15.09
CA ARG A 54 17.90 -15.10 14.98
C ARG A 54 17.04 -15.23 13.72
N ARG A 55 17.22 -16.30 12.95
CA ARG A 55 16.52 -16.54 11.66
C ARG A 55 15.03 -16.28 11.76
N GLU A 56 14.50 -16.68 12.89
CA GLU A 56 13.12 -16.56 13.25
C GLU A 56 12.64 -15.07 13.17
N HIS A 57 13.40 -14.09 13.66
CA HIS A 57 12.98 -12.68 13.63
C HIS A 57 13.53 -11.91 12.42
N ALA A 58 14.31 -12.56 11.56
CA ALA A 58 15.06 -11.91 10.48
C ALA A 58 14.17 -11.09 9.55
N VAL A 59 13.05 -11.66 9.08
CA VAL A 59 12.10 -10.99 8.16
C VAL A 59 11.44 -9.78 8.81
N ALA A 60 11.01 -9.90 10.07
CA ALA A 60 10.36 -8.81 10.80
C ALA A 60 11.32 -7.63 11.05
N VAL A 61 12.55 -7.92 11.48
CA VAL A 61 13.57 -6.88 11.69
C VAL A 61 13.99 -6.24 10.37
N ALA A 62 14.11 -7.03 9.30
CA ALA A 62 14.40 -6.52 7.96
C ALA A 62 13.27 -5.63 7.41
N LEU A 63 12.01 -5.95 7.70
CA LEU A 63 10.88 -5.07 7.40
C LEU A 63 11.00 -3.74 8.14
N LEU A 64 11.32 -3.75 9.44
CA LEU A 64 11.53 -2.54 10.23
C LEU A 64 12.70 -1.70 9.68
N ALA A 65 13.79 -2.32 9.25
CA ALA A 65 14.91 -1.64 8.60
C ALA A 65 14.54 -1.08 7.21
N SER A 66 13.58 -1.69 6.52
CA SER A 66 13.09 -1.23 5.22
C SER A 66 12.18 0.02 5.33
N LEU A 67 11.49 0.21 6.46
CA LEU A 67 10.61 1.37 6.69
C LEU A 67 11.33 2.73 6.55
N PRO A 68 12.47 3.02 7.23
CA PRO A 68 13.15 4.29 7.08
C PRO A 68 13.67 4.49 5.65
N LEU A 69 14.17 3.45 4.99
CA LEU A 69 14.57 3.51 3.59
C LEU A 69 13.37 3.84 2.68
N TYR A 70 12.21 3.27 2.96
CA TYR A 70 10.98 3.57 2.22
C TYR A 70 10.56 5.04 2.39
N VAL A 71 10.69 5.58 3.59
CA VAL A 71 10.39 6.99 3.89
C VAL A 71 11.35 7.92 3.19
N LEU A 72 12.65 7.63 3.21
CA LEU A 72 13.70 8.47 2.61
C LEU A 72 13.72 8.38 1.08
N ILE A 73 13.45 7.21 0.52
CA ILE A 73 13.58 6.99 -0.92
C ILE A 73 12.20 7.08 -1.56
N VAL A 74 11.28 6.17 -1.23
CA VAL A 74 10.06 6.00 -2.02
C VAL A 74 9.10 7.18 -1.87
N LEU A 75 8.89 7.68 -0.65
CA LEU A 75 7.91 8.75 -0.43
C LEU A 75 8.22 10.06 -1.17
N PRO A 76 9.42 10.68 -1.07
CA PRO A 76 9.70 11.92 -1.78
C PRO A 76 9.61 11.76 -3.29
N PHE A 77 10.10 10.64 -3.84
CA PHE A 77 10.01 10.39 -5.28
C PHE A 77 8.56 10.17 -5.78
N ARG A 78 7.56 10.03 -4.91
CA ARG A 78 6.14 10.09 -5.34
C ARG A 78 5.73 11.48 -5.79
N PHE A 79 6.22 12.55 -5.13
CA PHE A 79 5.93 13.92 -5.55
C PHE A 79 6.58 14.20 -6.91
N HIS A 80 7.84 13.78 -7.09
CA HIS A 80 8.49 13.82 -8.40
C HIS A 80 7.70 13.07 -9.48
N PHE A 81 7.21 11.87 -9.15
CA PHE A 81 6.40 11.07 -10.06
C PHE A 81 5.12 11.79 -10.48
N PHE A 82 4.40 12.39 -9.55
CA PHE A 82 3.16 13.11 -9.87
C PHE A 82 3.41 14.46 -10.56
N ALA A 83 4.55 15.12 -10.29
CA ALA A 83 4.97 16.29 -11.06
C ALA A 83 5.16 15.93 -12.54
N LYS A 84 5.88 14.83 -12.85
CA LYS A 84 6.02 14.36 -14.24
C LYS A 84 4.68 13.98 -14.88
N LEU A 85 3.81 13.27 -14.15
CA LEU A 85 2.48 12.92 -14.69
C LEU A 85 1.64 14.16 -15.00
N ALA A 86 1.74 15.21 -14.18
CA ALA A 86 1.06 16.47 -14.44
C ALA A 86 1.62 17.16 -15.71
N ARG A 87 2.94 17.12 -15.94
CA ARG A 87 3.56 17.61 -17.19
C ARG A 87 3.06 16.87 -18.42
N TYR A 88 2.91 15.54 -18.37
CA TYR A 88 2.36 14.75 -19.48
C TYR A 88 0.89 15.07 -19.77
N LEU A 89 0.16 15.63 -18.80
CA LEU A 89 -1.21 16.12 -18.96
C LEU A 89 -1.27 17.60 -19.39
N GLY A 90 -0.12 18.23 -19.67
CA GLY A 90 -0.03 19.62 -20.10
C GLY A 90 0.01 20.66 -18.98
N TYR A 91 0.13 20.25 -17.71
CA TYR A 91 0.25 21.19 -16.59
C TYR A 91 1.73 21.53 -16.31
N GLU A 92 2.01 22.82 -16.11
CA GLU A 92 3.34 23.28 -15.72
C GLU A 92 3.65 22.90 -14.28
N ARG A 93 4.76 22.17 -14.09
CA ARG A 93 5.27 21.70 -12.79
C ARG A 93 6.78 21.64 -12.79
N ASP A 94 7.38 22.03 -11.67
CA ASP A 94 8.80 21.80 -11.41
C ASP A 94 9.02 20.35 -10.94
N ASP A 95 9.85 19.61 -11.69
CA ASP A 95 10.21 18.22 -11.42
C ASP A 95 11.72 18.02 -11.20
N ARG A 96 12.49 19.11 -11.00
CA ARG A 96 13.95 19.05 -10.79
C ARG A 96 14.33 18.29 -9.53
N ALA A 97 15.34 17.41 -9.63
CA ALA A 97 15.83 16.61 -8.50
C ALA A 97 16.39 17.45 -7.34
N ALA A 98 16.82 18.69 -7.60
CA ALA A 98 17.27 19.63 -6.57
C ALA A 98 16.20 19.90 -5.50
N ASN A 99 14.91 19.69 -5.82
CA ASN A 99 13.78 19.89 -4.92
C ASN A 99 13.51 18.71 -3.98
N TYR A 100 14.43 17.74 -3.90
CA TYR A 100 14.28 16.53 -3.08
C TYR A 100 13.94 16.83 -1.62
N LEU A 101 14.60 17.81 -0.98
CA LEU A 101 14.33 18.16 0.42
C LEU A 101 12.90 18.70 0.62
N THR A 102 12.38 19.44 -0.34
CA THR A 102 10.99 19.91 -0.35
C THR A 102 10.02 18.73 -0.49
N TRP A 103 10.32 17.76 -1.34
CA TRP A 103 9.51 16.55 -1.45
C TRP A 103 9.58 15.66 -0.20
N LEU A 104 10.74 15.59 0.45
CA LEU A 104 10.94 14.82 1.67
C LEU A 104 10.15 15.44 2.82
N SER A 105 10.26 16.75 3.02
CA SER A 105 9.49 17.47 4.04
C SER A 105 7.98 17.37 3.79
N ALA A 106 7.53 17.47 2.54
CA ALA A 106 6.12 17.25 2.18
C ALA A 106 5.66 15.82 2.46
N SER A 107 6.50 14.83 2.17
CA SER A 107 6.25 13.41 2.46
C SER A 107 6.14 13.14 3.95
N LEU A 108 7.07 13.67 4.75
CA LEU A 108 7.05 13.56 6.21
C LEU A 108 5.82 14.25 6.79
N TYR A 109 5.48 15.44 6.29
CA TYR A 109 4.27 16.14 6.72
C TYR A 109 3.01 15.31 6.45
N ARG A 110 2.89 14.70 5.26
CA ARG A 110 1.80 13.78 4.93
C ARG A 110 1.79 12.54 5.84
N LEU A 111 2.97 11.95 6.11
CA LEU A 111 3.11 10.77 6.96
C LEU A 111 2.69 11.08 8.40
N LEU A 112 3.15 12.18 8.98
CA LEU A 112 2.78 12.63 10.33
C LEU A 112 1.26 12.82 10.46
N ARG A 113 0.61 13.36 9.43
CA ARG A 113 -0.86 13.50 9.40
C ARG A 113 -1.60 12.17 9.25
N ALA A 114 -0.99 11.18 8.60
CA ALA A 114 -1.55 9.83 8.50
C ALA A 114 -1.28 8.97 9.75
N LEU A 115 -0.24 9.31 10.53
CA LEU A 115 0.26 8.49 11.64
C LEU A 115 -0.81 8.11 12.68
N PRO A 116 -1.72 9.01 13.13
CA PRO A 116 -2.76 8.63 14.09
C PRO A 116 -3.69 7.52 13.60
N PHE A 117 -3.86 7.37 12.29
CA PHE A 117 -4.66 6.32 11.66
C PHE A 117 -3.85 5.04 11.40
N LEU A 118 -2.53 5.16 11.23
CA LEU A 118 -1.62 4.03 11.00
C LEU A 118 -1.19 3.37 12.33
N LEU A 119 -1.11 4.15 13.41
CA LEU A 119 -0.63 3.70 14.71
C LEU A 119 -1.43 2.50 15.27
N PRO A 120 -2.77 2.47 15.20
CA PRO A 120 -3.53 1.29 15.62
C PRO A 120 -3.17 0.02 14.84
N LEU A 121 -2.91 0.14 13.53
CA LEU A 121 -2.47 -1.00 12.72
C LEU A 121 -1.05 -1.45 13.11
N PHE A 122 -0.14 -0.53 13.37
CA PHE A 122 1.21 -0.88 13.86
C PHE A 122 1.17 -1.53 15.24
N ALA A 123 0.39 -0.99 16.17
CA ALA A 123 0.19 -1.57 17.49
C ALA A 123 -0.41 -2.98 17.38
N TYR A 124 -1.45 -3.15 16.55
CA TYR A 124 -2.02 -4.47 16.26
C TYR A 124 -0.98 -5.42 15.69
N ALA A 125 -0.21 -5.01 14.67
CA ALA A 125 0.80 -5.86 14.05
C ALA A 125 1.91 -6.29 15.04
N VAL A 126 2.37 -5.37 15.89
CA VAL A 126 3.36 -5.66 16.94
C VAL A 126 2.80 -6.62 17.98
N LEU A 127 1.60 -6.37 18.49
CA LEU A 127 0.95 -7.24 19.46
C LEU A 127 0.66 -8.62 18.89
N PHE A 128 0.16 -8.68 17.65
CA PHE A 128 -0.12 -9.94 16.95
C PHE A 128 1.16 -10.74 16.73
N TYR A 129 2.23 -10.09 16.27
CA TYR A 129 3.55 -10.71 16.13
C TYR A 129 4.09 -11.22 17.46
N TYR A 130 4.02 -10.40 18.51
CA TYR A 130 4.49 -10.79 19.84
C TYR A 130 3.74 -12.02 20.38
N ASN A 131 2.40 -12.00 20.31
CA ASN A 131 1.58 -13.09 20.84
C ASN A 131 1.76 -14.41 20.09
N LEU A 132 1.97 -14.37 18.77
CA LEU A 132 2.08 -15.60 17.99
C LEU A 132 3.51 -16.11 17.86
N ARG A 133 4.50 -15.28 18.14
CA ARG A 133 5.89 -15.59 17.82
C ARG A 133 6.85 -15.52 19.00
N VAL A 134 6.57 -14.68 20.00
CA VAL A 134 7.44 -14.54 21.17
C VAL A 134 6.88 -15.31 22.35
N VAL A 135 5.56 -15.37 22.47
CA VAL A 135 4.86 -16.10 23.52
C VAL A 135 4.71 -17.57 23.15
N ASP A 136 4.84 -18.47 24.14
CA ASP A 136 4.65 -19.90 23.94
C ASP A 136 3.22 -20.24 23.46
N PHE A 137 3.10 -21.28 22.64
CA PHE A 137 1.85 -21.69 22.01
C PHE A 137 0.65 -21.82 22.97
N PRO A 138 0.76 -22.45 24.16
CA PRO A 138 -0.37 -22.54 25.10
C PRO A 138 -0.81 -21.17 25.62
N SER A 139 0.13 -20.27 25.88
CA SER A 139 -0.13 -18.93 26.37
C SER A 139 -0.77 -18.04 25.29
N ALA A 140 -0.36 -18.21 24.03
CA ALA A 140 -0.99 -17.56 22.89
C ALA A 140 -2.44 -18.02 22.72
N MET A 141 -2.69 -19.33 22.80
CA MET A 141 -4.04 -19.90 22.74
C MET A 141 -4.96 -19.39 23.86
N LEU A 142 -4.47 -19.41 25.11
CA LEU A 142 -5.21 -18.89 26.26
C LEU A 142 -5.53 -17.40 26.09
N SER A 143 -4.64 -16.63 25.45
CA SER A 143 -4.90 -15.21 25.18
C SER A 143 -6.02 -15.02 24.17
N ILE A 144 -6.06 -15.84 23.11
CA ILE A 144 -7.17 -15.85 22.12
C ILE A 144 -8.48 -16.28 22.79
N GLU A 145 -8.45 -17.32 23.61
CA GLU A 145 -9.63 -17.79 24.35
C GLU A 145 -10.16 -16.74 25.31
N LYS A 146 -9.28 -16.06 26.07
CA LYS A 146 -9.66 -14.94 26.96
C LYS A 146 -10.33 -13.81 26.19
N VAL A 147 -9.83 -13.47 25.00
CA VAL A 147 -10.49 -12.49 24.12
C VAL A 147 -11.90 -12.96 23.75
N GLY A 148 -12.08 -14.24 23.40
CA GLY A 148 -13.40 -14.82 23.13
C GLY A 148 -14.33 -14.77 24.35
N ALA A 149 -13.81 -15.10 25.54
CA ALA A 149 -14.56 -15.14 26.79
C ALA A 149 -15.09 -13.76 27.21
N VAL A 150 -14.36 -12.68 26.92
CA VAL A 150 -14.83 -11.29 27.14
C VAL A 150 -16.13 -11.00 26.37
N PHE A 151 -16.35 -11.67 25.24
CA PHE A 151 -17.56 -11.55 24.42
C PHE A 151 -18.55 -12.71 24.65
N GLY A 152 -18.40 -13.48 25.74
CA GLY A 152 -19.26 -14.62 26.07
C GLY A 152 -19.10 -15.83 25.14
N GLY A 153 -18.00 -15.89 24.38
CA GLY A 153 -17.73 -16.92 23.40
C GLY A 153 -16.57 -17.85 23.76
N SER A 154 -16.33 -18.82 22.89
CA SER A 154 -15.18 -19.74 22.97
C SER A 154 -14.04 -19.32 22.04
N TYR A 155 -13.02 -20.15 21.90
CA TYR A 155 -11.84 -19.87 21.07
C TYR A 155 -12.14 -19.41 19.61
N PRO A 156 -13.09 -20.01 18.85
CA PRO A 156 -13.49 -19.49 17.53
C PRO A 156 -14.01 -18.05 17.56
N VAL A 157 -14.72 -17.66 18.61
CA VAL A 157 -15.17 -16.28 18.81
C VAL A 157 -13.96 -15.37 19.03
N GLY A 158 -12.98 -15.82 19.81
CA GLY A 158 -11.70 -15.13 19.99
C GLY A 158 -10.97 -14.87 18.67
N ILE A 159 -10.84 -15.88 17.80
CA ILE A 159 -10.26 -15.72 16.45
C ILE A 159 -11.09 -14.71 15.65
N GLY A 160 -12.42 -14.84 15.65
CA GLY A 160 -13.31 -13.94 14.94
C GLY A 160 -13.13 -12.47 15.36
N VAL A 161 -13.01 -12.23 16.67
CA VAL A 161 -12.75 -10.89 17.23
C VAL A 161 -11.39 -10.35 16.80
N ILE A 162 -10.34 -11.17 16.83
CA ILE A 162 -8.99 -10.78 16.39
C ILE A 162 -8.98 -10.42 14.90
N LEU A 163 -9.61 -11.23 14.05
CA LEU A 163 -9.73 -10.96 12.61
C LEU A 163 -10.56 -9.71 12.33
N LEU A 164 -11.66 -9.51 13.07
CA LEU A 164 -12.47 -8.30 12.97
C LEU A 164 -11.67 -7.06 13.39
N ALA A 165 -10.93 -7.13 14.49
CA ALA A 165 -10.05 -6.07 14.95
C ALA A 165 -9.00 -5.75 13.88
N ALA A 166 -8.35 -6.77 13.30
CA ALA A 166 -7.40 -6.64 12.19
C ALA A 166 -8.01 -5.89 11.00
N LEU A 167 -9.23 -6.28 10.60
CA LEU A 167 -9.95 -5.65 9.51
C LEU A 167 -10.27 -4.19 9.81
N LEU A 168 -10.77 -3.88 11.01
CA LEU A 168 -11.12 -2.52 11.41
C LEU A 168 -9.89 -1.60 11.45
N VAL A 169 -8.77 -2.04 12.06
CA VAL A 169 -7.54 -1.23 12.08
C VAL A 169 -6.92 -1.10 10.69
N PHE A 170 -7.02 -2.12 9.84
CA PHE A 170 -6.59 -2.05 8.45
C PHE A 170 -7.43 -1.04 7.65
N LEU A 171 -8.76 -1.06 7.79
CA LEU A 171 -9.66 -0.12 7.15
C LEU A 171 -9.40 1.32 7.63
N LEU A 172 -9.12 1.51 8.92
CA LEU A 172 -8.75 2.80 9.49
C LEU A 172 -7.43 3.32 8.91
N ALA A 173 -6.41 2.47 8.85
CA ALA A 173 -5.13 2.79 8.23
C ALA A 173 -5.28 3.13 6.73
N LEU A 174 -6.07 2.34 6.00
CA LEU A 174 -6.37 2.57 4.60
C LEU A 174 -7.09 3.92 4.40
N TYR A 175 -8.07 4.21 5.25
CA TYR A 175 -8.78 5.49 5.23
C TYR A 175 -7.83 6.67 5.48
N GLY A 176 -7.02 6.62 6.55
CA GLY A 176 -6.06 7.66 6.89
C GLY A 176 -5.04 7.90 5.78
N TRP A 177 -4.53 6.84 5.17
CA TRP A 177 -3.59 6.95 4.06
C TRP A 177 -4.22 7.53 2.79
N ARG A 178 -5.47 7.16 2.48
CA ARG A 178 -6.21 7.63 1.29
C ARG A 178 -6.70 9.06 1.43
N ARG A 179 -7.07 9.50 2.64
CA ARG A 179 -7.58 10.85 2.92
C ARG A 179 -6.68 11.94 2.37
N TYR A 180 -5.36 11.75 2.45
CA TYR A 180 -4.35 12.73 2.02
C TYR A 180 -3.68 12.37 0.70
N ARG A 181 -4.32 11.56 -0.16
CA ARG A 181 -3.73 11.15 -1.44
C ARG A 181 -3.63 12.30 -2.44
N ALA A 182 -4.61 13.20 -2.47
CA ALA A 182 -4.65 14.32 -3.40
C ALA A 182 -3.51 15.34 -3.17
N PHE A 183 -2.92 15.36 -1.97
CA PHE A 183 -1.80 16.25 -1.64
C PHE A 183 -0.55 15.96 -2.48
N GLU A 184 -0.29 14.69 -2.82
CA GLU A 184 0.84 14.30 -3.67
C GLU A 184 0.71 14.82 -5.10
N HIS A 185 -0.52 15.13 -5.50
CA HIS A 185 -0.86 15.70 -6.79
C HIS A 185 -0.95 17.22 -6.75
N GLN A 186 -0.47 17.92 -5.71
CA GLN A 186 -0.46 19.38 -5.64
C GLN A 186 0.92 19.96 -5.98
N PRO A 187 1.01 21.21 -6.50
CA PRO A 187 2.28 21.84 -6.84
C PRO A 187 2.95 22.36 -5.57
N VAL A 188 3.65 21.47 -4.86
CA VAL A 188 4.24 21.74 -3.54
C VAL A 188 5.47 22.62 -3.62
N ILE A 189 6.20 22.58 -4.74
CA ILE A 189 7.41 23.40 -4.93
C ILE A 189 6.99 24.85 -5.18
N GLU A 190 5.95 25.04 -5.98
CA GLU A 190 5.51 26.32 -6.50
C GLU A 190 4.68 27.09 -5.47
N LEU A 191 3.83 26.40 -4.70
CA LEU A 191 2.95 27.03 -3.69
C LEU A 191 3.47 26.91 -2.26
N GLY A 192 4.39 25.98 -2.00
CA GLY A 192 4.81 25.60 -0.66
C GLY A 192 3.84 24.65 0.05
N ILE A 193 4.38 23.83 0.96
CA ILE A 193 3.68 22.78 1.71
C ILE A 193 2.36 23.24 2.35
N PRO A 194 2.30 24.34 3.15
CA PRO A 194 1.09 24.70 3.87
C PRO A 194 -0.05 25.13 2.94
N VAL A 195 0.27 25.85 1.86
CA VAL A 195 -0.72 26.32 0.88
C VAL A 195 -1.25 25.15 0.07
N SER A 196 -0.37 24.30 -0.46
CA SER A 196 -0.76 23.08 -1.19
C SER A 196 -1.64 22.16 -0.34
N TRP A 197 -1.39 22.09 0.98
CA TRP A 197 -2.22 21.29 1.88
C TRP A 197 -3.63 21.86 2.03
N ARG A 198 -3.76 23.18 2.28
CA ARG A 198 -5.08 23.84 2.36
C ARG A 198 -5.86 23.70 1.05
N HIS A 199 -5.18 23.91 -0.07
CA HIS A 199 -5.74 23.77 -1.40
C HIS A 199 -6.26 22.34 -1.65
N THR A 200 -5.53 21.32 -1.18
CA THR A 200 -5.99 19.92 -1.25
C THR A 200 -7.34 19.73 -0.56
N GLY A 201 -7.52 20.32 0.62
CA GLY A 201 -8.78 20.22 1.37
C GLY A 201 -9.95 20.87 0.64
N GLN A 202 -9.73 22.09 0.12
CA GLN A 202 -10.72 22.83 -0.66
C GLN A 202 -11.12 22.09 -1.94
N LEU A 203 -10.13 21.62 -2.71
CA LEU A 203 -10.36 20.83 -3.92
C LEU A 203 -11.13 19.54 -3.62
N HIS A 204 -10.80 18.85 -2.53
CA HIS A 204 -11.46 17.61 -2.17
C HIS A 204 -12.94 17.84 -1.82
N GLN A 205 -13.27 18.95 -1.14
CA GLN A 205 -14.65 19.32 -0.84
C GLN A 205 -15.40 19.72 -2.11
N ALA A 206 -14.84 20.61 -2.91
CA ALA A 206 -15.47 21.10 -4.14
C ALA A 206 -15.69 19.99 -5.19
N ARG A 207 -14.79 19.00 -5.24
CA ARG A 207 -14.79 17.96 -6.30
C ARG A 207 -14.96 16.54 -5.78
N ARG A 208 -15.51 16.39 -4.56
CA ARG A 208 -15.81 15.09 -3.95
C ARG A 208 -16.48 14.09 -4.91
N PRO A 209 -17.54 14.45 -5.69
CA PRO A 209 -18.17 13.48 -6.59
C PRO A 209 -17.24 13.00 -7.71
N ARG A 210 -16.39 13.88 -8.27
CA ARG A 210 -15.42 13.51 -9.32
C ARG A 210 -14.31 12.61 -8.77
N PHE A 211 -13.76 12.94 -7.61
CA PHE A 211 -12.79 12.08 -6.91
C PHE A 211 -13.39 10.71 -6.57
N ALA A 212 -14.66 10.67 -6.12
CA ALA A 212 -15.35 9.42 -5.83
C ALA A 212 -15.58 8.57 -7.09
N HIS A 213 -15.96 9.20 -8.22
CA HIS A 213 -16.09 8.50 -9.49
C HIS A 213 -14.76 7.91 -9.96
N VAL A 214 -13.69 8.71 -10.02
CA VAL A 214 -12.36 8.22 -10.42
C VAL A 214 -11.84 7.14 -9.48
N SER A 215 -12.07 7.29 -8.18
CA SER A 215 -11.73 6.28 -7.18
C SER A 215 -12.47 4.97 -7.41
N ARG A 216 -13.77 5.00 -7.75
CA ARG A 216 -14.57 3.80 -8.06
C ARG A 216 -14.07 3.10 -9.30
N VAL A 217 -13.88 3.82 -10.41
CA VAL A 217 -13.33 3.24 -11.65
C VAL A 217 -11.94 2.66 -11.39
N ASN A 218 -11.07 3.38 -10.67
CA ASN A 218 -9.75 2.89 -10.30
C ASN A 218 -9.79 1.66 -9.37
N ALA A 219 -10.85 1.46 -8.59
CA ALA A 219 -11.04 0.26 -7.78
C ALA A 219 -11.48 -0.92 -8.64
N LEU A 220 -12.43 -0.71 -9.57
CA LEU A 220 -12.86 -1.74 -10.54
C LEU A 220 -11.68 -2.24 -11.38
N LEU A 221 -10.81 -1.32 -11.84
CA LEU A 221 -9.58 -1.67 -12.56
C LEU A 221 -8.56 -2.47 -11.73
N CYS A 222 -8.70 -2.54 -10.40
CA CYS A 222 -7.84 -3.41 -9.56
C CYS A 222 -8.41 -4.80 -9.37
N LEU A 223 -9.74 -4.97 -9.51
CA LEU A 223 -10.41 -6.19 -9.09
C LEU A 223 -9.84 -7.43 -9.78
N PRO A 224 -9.56 -7.45 -11.09
CA PRO A 224 -9.00 -8.64 -11.74
C PRO A 224 -7.68 -9.10 -11.10
N GLY A 225 -6.76 -8.16 -10.83
CA GLY A 225 -5.50 -8.47 -10.16
C GLY A 225 -5.69 -8.94 -8.72
N ILE A 226 -6.60 -8.33 -7.96
CA ILE A 226 -6.91 -8.74 -6.58
C ILE A 226 -7.50 -10.15 -6.56
N VAL A 227 -8.49 -10.43 -7.43
CA VAL A 227 -9.14 -11.75 -7.53
C VAL A 227 -8.13 -12.82 -7.94
N ALA A 228 -7.26 -12.53 -8.92
CA ALA A 228 -6.22 -13.47 -9.34
C ALA A 228 -5.19 -13.75 -8.22
N MET A 229 -4.73 -12.72 -7.49
CA MET A 229 -3.83 -12.92 -6.34
C MET A 229 -4.51 -13.72 -5.23
N ALA A 230 -5.77 -13.39 -4.91
CA ALA A 230 -6.56 -14.12 -3.92
C ALA A 230 -6.78 -15.58 -4.34
N GLY A 231 -7.00 -15.84 -5.63
CA GLY A 231 -7.13 -17.19 -6.19
C GLY A 231 -5.85 -18.02 -6.01
N VAL A 232 -4.68 -17.46 -6.32
CA VAL A 232 -3.39 -18.13 -6.10
C VAL A 232 -3.20 -18.47 -4.62
N LEU A 233 -3.44 -17.52 -3.71
CA LEU A 233 -3.32 -17.76 -2.28
C LEU A 233 -4.35 -18.77 -1.76
N ALA A 234 -5.60 -18.71 -2.24
CA ALA A 234 -6.66 -19.64 -1.85
C ALA A 234 -6.35 -21.07 -2.29
N LEU A 235 -5.82 -21.26 -3.49
CA LEU A 235 -5.38 -22.58 -3.97
C LEU A 235 -4.20 -23.11 -3.16
N PHE A 236 -3.24 -22.25 -2.80
CA PHE A 236 -2.11 -22.64 -1.96
C PHE A 236 -2.56 -23.05 -0.54
N PHE A 237 -3.35 -22.21 0.13
CA PHE A 237 -3.80 -22.50 1.50
C PHE A 237 -4.82 -23.63 1.54
N GLY A 238 -5.66 -23.80 0.52
CA GLY A 238 -6.67 -24.85 0.44
C GLY A 238 -6.09 -26.27 0.44
N GLN A 239 -4.83 -26.44 0.02
CA GLN A 239 -4.12 -27.74 0.09
C GLN A 239 -3.71 -28.13 1.52
N SER A 240 -3.74 -27.20 2.47
CA SER A 240 -3.21 -27.38 3.83
C SER A 240 -4.30 -27.38 4.90
N TRP A 241 -5.58 -27.51 4.52
CA TRP A 241 -6.69 -27.52 5.48
C TRP A 241 -6.76 -28.87 6.19
N MET A 242 -6.61 -28.83 7.51
CA MET A 242 -6.68 -29.98 8.41
C MET A 242 -8.09 -30.22 8.96
N GLY A 243 -9.04 -29.32 8.67
CA GLY A 243 -10.42 -29.41 9.15
C GLY A 243 -10.60 -28.99 10.62
N ASN A 244 -9.53 -28.48 11.24
CA ASN A 244 -9.55 -27.91 12.58
C ASN A 244 -9.16 -26.44 12.48
N LEU A 245 -10.14 -25.55 12.69
CA LEU A 245 -10.01 -24.11 12.57
C LEU A 245 -8.83 -23.53 13.37
N MET A 246 -8.49 -24.12 14.51
CA MET A 246 -7.33 -23.72 15.32
C MET A 246 -6.01 -24.01 14.62
N MET A 247 -5.82 -25.25 14.18
CA MET A 247 -4.60 -25.67 13.49
C MET A 247 -4.46 -24.99 12.14
N ASP A 248 -5.57 -24.82 11.42
CA ASP A 248 -5.63 -24.12 10.15
C ASP A 248 -5.24 -22.64 10.32
N PHE A 249 -5.78 -21.98 11.35
CA PHE A 249 -5.41 -20.59 11.65
C PHE A 249 -3.92 -20.43 11.94
N PHE A 250 -3.36 -21.24 12.85
CA PHE A 250 -1.94 -21.15 13.18
C PHE A 250 -1.04 -21.50 11.99
N SER A 251 -1.38 -22.53 11.21
CA SER A 251 -0.62 -22.91 10.03
C SER A 251 -0.60 -21.80 8.97
N ILE A 252 -1.75 -21.19 8.70
CA ILE A 252 -1.86 -20.06 7.75
C ILE A 252 -1.05 -18.86 8.25
N VAL A 253 -1.22 -18.51 9.53
CA VAL A 253 -0.55 -17.33 10.10
C VAL A 253 0.96 -17.52 10.18
N GLU A 254 1.43 -18.70 10.57
CA GLU A 254 2.86 -19.02 10.61
C GLU A 254 3.50 -18.89 9.23
N ARG A 255 2.88 -19.45 8.19
CA ARG A 255 3.35 -19.32 6.81
C ARG A 255 3.36 -17.87 6.35
N LEU A 256 2.33 -17.09 6.68
CA LEU A 256 2.26 -15.67 6.35
C LEU A 256 3.33 -14.84 7.06
N LEU A 257 3.57 -15.09 8.35
CA LEU A 257 4.56 -14.36 9.15
C LEU A 257 6.00 -14.68 8.72
N ASN A 258 6.27 -15.92 8.32
CA ASN A 258 7.58 -16.35 7.84
C ASN A 258 7.78 -16.10 6.34
N LEU A 259 6.71 -15.72 5.61
CA LEU A 259 6.69 -15.67 4.14
C LEU A 259 7.16 -17.00 3.52
N ASP A 260 6.79 -18.11 4.16
CA ASP A 260 7.19 -19.46 3.77
C ASP A 260 6.27 -19.98 2.66
N PHE A 261 6.51 -19.47 1.45
CA PHE A 261 5.81 -19.89 0.25
C PHE A 261 6.78 -20.63 -0.68
N PRO A 262 6.32 -21.69 -1.38
CA PRO A 262 7.08 -22.28 -2.48
C PRO A 262 7.40 -21.24 -3.55
N GLU A 263 8.55 -21.39 -4.21
CA GLU A 263 8.96 -20.50 -5.30
C GLU A 263 7.90 -20.38 -6.40
N THR A 264 7.19 -21.47 -6.69
CA THR A 264 6.09 -21.51 -7.66
C THR A 264 4.97 -20.52 -7.33
N VAL A 265 4.63 -20.35 -6.05
CA VAL A 265 3.61 -19.39 -5.60
C VAL A 265 4.13 -17.96 -5.79
N PHE A 266 5.40 -17.69 -5.49
CA PHE A 266 6.00 -16.38 -5.75
C PHE A 266 6.00 -16.03 -7.24
N TYR A 267 6.37 -16.97 -8.11
CA TYR A 267 6.31 -16.76 -9.57
C TYR A 267 4.88 -16.52 -10.05
N GLN A 268 3.90 -17.27 -9.56
CA GLN A 268 2.50 -17.06 -9.90
C GLN A 268 2.01 -15.67 -9.47
N LEU A 269 2.30 -15.24 -8.24
CA LEU A 269 1.95 -13.90 -7.74
C LEU A 269 2.64 -12.79 -8.56
N LEU A 270 3.90 -13.00 -8.95
CA LEU A 270 4.65 -12.05 -9.79
C LEU A 270 4.03 -11.94 -11.19
N ILE A 271 3.68 -13.06 -11.82
CA ILE A 271 3.01 -13.09 -13.13
C ILE A 271 1.66 -12.35 -13.04
N VAL A 272 0.87 -12.62 -12.01
CA VAL A 272 -0.41 -11.94 -11.78
C VAL A 272 -0.21 -10.42 -11.67
N LEU A 273 0.81 -9.99 -10.93
CA LEU A 273 1.15 -8.57 -10.78
C LEU A 273 1.52 -7.94 -12.14
N ILE A 274 2.36 -8.60 -12.93
CA ILE A 274 2.86 -8.09 -14.23
C ILE A 274 1.74 -8.03 -15.27
N VAL A 275 0.87 -9.05 -15.32
CA VAL A 275 -0.16 -9.18 -16.36
C VAL A 275 -1.41 -8.39 -16.02
N PHE A 276 -1.93 -8.52 -14.79
CA PHE A 276 -3.24 -7.98 -14.44
C PHE A 276 -3.20 -6.63 -13.73
N TYR A 277 -2.11 -6.30 -13.03
CA TYR A 277 -2.07 -5.10 -12.18
C TYR A 277 -1.22 -3.96 -12.76
N LEU A 278 0.01 -4.28 -13.19
CA LEU A 278 1.01 -3.32 -13.62
C LEU A 278 0.59 -2.51 -14.88
N PRO A 279 -0.05 -3.08 -15.92
CA PRO A 279 -0.44 -2.33 -17.11
C PRO A 279 -1.50 -1.26 -16.83
N LEU A 280 -2.37 -1.51 -15.84
CA LEU A 280 -3.45 -0.60 -15.46
C LEU A 280 -2.99 0.48 -14.45
N LEU A 281 -1.82 0.29 -13.82
CA LEU A 281 -1.32 1.19 -12.79
C LEU A 281 -1.08 2.62 -13.29
N PRO A 282 -0.43 2.87 -14.46
CA PRO A 282 -0.20 4.22 -14.95
C PRO A 282 -1.49 4.97 -15.26
N LEU A 283 -2.44 4.32 -15.94
CA LEU A 283 -3.74 4.91 -16.29
C LEU A 283 -4.49 5.38 -15.05
N ARG A 284 -4.52 4.56 -14.00
CA ARG A 284 -5.16 4.89 -12.71
C ARG A 284 -4.49 6.10 -12.03
N LYS A 285 -3.16 6.19 -12.10
CA LYS A 285 -2.41 7.31 -11.51
C LYS A 285 -2.57 8.60 -12.31
N LEU A 286 -2.58 8.52 -13.65
CA LEU A 286 -2.84 9.66 -14.54
C LEU A 286 -4.26 10.20 -14.37
N ALA A 287 -5.28 9.33 -14.31
CA ALA A 287 -6.67 9.75 -14.09
C ALA A 287 -6.86 10.46 -12.73
N ALA A 288 -6.17 10.00 -11.68
CA ALA A 288 -6.16 10.68 -10.39
C ALA A 288 -5.43 12.04 -10.46
N SER A 289 -4.38 12.14 -11.28
CA SER A 289 -3.64 13.38 -11.50
C SER A 289 -4.45 14.42 -12.29
N ALA A 290 -5.21 13.99 -13.30
CA ALA A 290 -6.09 14.86 -14.08
C ALA A 290 -7.11 15.58 -13.18
N VAL A 291 -7.88 14.84 -12.38
CA VAL A 291 -8.88 15.44 -11.47
C VAL A 291 -8.26 16.40 -10.44
N SER A 292 -7.02 16.13 -10.04
CA SER A 292 -6.30 16.93 -9.03
C SER A 292 -5.71 18.23 -9.59
N ASN A 293 -5.48 18.31 -10.91
CA ASN A 293 -4.85 19.45 -11.60
C ASN A 293 -5.80 20.24 -12.50
N GLU A 294 -6.97 19.70 -12.85
CA GLU A 294 -8.00 20.46 -13.58
C GLU A 294 -8.33 21.78 -12.85
N ALA A 295 -8.62 22.85 -13.58
CA ALA A 295 -9.12 24.12 -13.03
C ALA A 295 -10.67 24.10 -12.89
#